data_AF-A0A1T4T000-F1
#
_entry.id   AF-A0A1T4T000-F1
#
_cell.length_a   1.000
_cell.length_b   1.000
_cell.length_c   1.000
_cell.angle_alpha   90.00
_cell.angle_beta   90.00
_cell.angle_gamma   90.00
#
_symmetry.space_group_name_H-M   'P 1'
#
loop_
_entity.id
_entity.type
_entity.pdbx_description
1 polymer ?
#
loop_
_entity_poly.entity_id
_entity_poly.type
_entity_poly.pdbx_seq_one_letter_code
_entity_poly.pdbx_strand_id
1 'polypeptide(L)'
;MNGKLVLTFLLLCYCFSSKAADPAEGKKLFQARCASCHNVNKKLTGPALAGVDERHSEAWIINFVKASQSMVKAGDKEALAVYNANNQVAMPDHPDLSDEMIRDILAYVKEEAGKAPQADDAPFSRPGQKEPNLMPLSIYNFPFMIAYILLVVIIIILLVFLVNVKGYEHHMEEKQKE
;
A
#
# COMPACT_ATOMS: atom_id res chain seq x y z
N MET A 1 7.48 -60.26 -24.70
CA MET A 1 7.21 -58.82 -24.89
C MET A 1 7.12 -58.19 -23.52
N ASN A 2 8.15 -57.43 -23.13
CA ASN A 2 8.51 -57.19 -21.73
C ASN A 2 7.72 -56.01 -21.16
N GLY A 3 6.63 -56.28 -20.43
CA GLY A 3 5.80 -55.28 -19.76
C GLY A 3 6.55 -54.38 -18.76
N LYS A 4 7.76 -54.77 -18.35
CA LYS A 4 8.66 -53.94 -17.54
C LYS A 4 9.16 -52.69 -18.26
N LEU A 5 9.24 -52.70 -19.60
CA LEU A 5 9.72 -51.55 -20.39
C LEU A 5 8.62 -50.48 -20.60
N VAL A 6 7.35 -50.89 -20.58
CA VAL A 6 6.20 -49.96 -20.67
C VAL A 6 5.98 -49.26 -19.33
N LEU A 7 6.26 -49.93 -18.21
CA LEU A 7 6.07 -49.39 -16.86
C LEU A 7 7.14 -48.34 -16.48
N THR A 8 8.38 -48.50 -16.94
CA THR A 8 9.45 -47.49 -16.74
C THR A 8 9.28 -46.25 -17.62
N PHE A 9 8.67 -46.39 -18.81
CA PHE A 9 8.38 -45.24 -19.68
C PHE A 9 7.23 -44.37 -19.14
N LEU A 10 6.26 -44.98 -18.43
CA LEU A 10 5.14 -44.26 -17.79
C LEU A 10 5.56 -43.47 -16.53
N LEU A 11 6.61 -43.89 -15.82
CA LEU A 11 7.15 -43.19 -14.65
C LEU A 11 8.05 -41.98 -15.01
N LEU A 12 8.65 -41.98 -16.20
CA LEU A 12 9.47 -40.86 -16.68
C LEU A 12 8.63 -39.65 -17.14
N CYS A 13 7.33 -39.85 -17.35
CA CYS A 13 6.41 -38.82 -17.85
C CYS A 13 5.73 -37.99 -16.73
N TYR A 14 6.07 -38.22 -15.46
CA TYR A 14 5.36 -37.64 -14.31
C TYR A 14 5.99 -36.37 -13.71
N CYS A 15 7.14 -35.90 -14.22
CA CYS A 15 7.97 -34.91 -13.48
C CYS A 15 8.17 -33.55 -14.15
N PHE A 16 7.37 -33.17 -15.17
CA PHE A 16 7.39 -31.80 -15.70
C PHE A 16 5.98 -31.20 -15.71
N SER A 17 5.38 -31.06 -14.53
CA SER A 17 4.26 -30.13 -14.37
C SER A 17 4.85 -28.72 -14.25
N SER A 18 5.00 -28.03 -15.38
CA SER A 18 5.22 -26.58 -15.38
C SER A 18 3.98 -25.92 -14.77
N LYS A 19 4.06 -25.54 -13.49
CA LYS A 19 2.99 -24.81 -12.83
C LYS A 19 2.90 -23.42 -13.47
N ALA A 20 1.73 -23.08 -14.00
CA ALA A 20 1.46 -21.74 -14.53
C ALA A 20 1.63 -20.71 -13.41
N ALA A 21 2.12 -19.51 -13.76
CA ALA A 21 2.26 -18.42 -12.81
C ALA A 21 0.90 -18.05 -12.20
N ASP A 22 0.89 -17.74 -10.91
CA ASP A 22 -0.30 -17.39 -10.13
C ASP A 22 -0.26 -15.89 -9.75
N PRO A 23 -1.01 -15.02 -10.47
CA PRO A 23 -1.06 -13.59 -10.17
C PRO A 23 -1.57 -13.27 -8.76
N ALA A 24 -2.42 -14.12 -8.16
CA ALA A 24 -2.94 -13.87 -6.83
C ALA A 24 -1.87 -14.08 -5.76
N GLU A 25 -1.02 -15.09 -5.91
CA GLU A 25 0.14 -15.29 -5.04
C GLU A 25 1.21 -14.21 -5.29
N GLY A 26 1.43 -13.88 -6.56
CA GLY A 26 2.30 -12.78 -6.98
C GLY A 26 1.94 -11.45 -6.32
N LYS A 27 0.64 -11.12 -6.23
CA LYS A 27 0.16 -9.92 -5.54
C LYS A 27 0.57 -9.90 -4.06
N LYS A 28 0.42 -11.02 -3.34
CA LYS A 28 0.79 -11.10 -1.91
C LYS A 28 2.29 -10.91 -1.73
N LEU A 29 3.09 -11.58 -2.56
CA LEU A 29 4.55 -11.46 -2.53
C LEU A 29 4.99 -10.03 -2.86
N PHE A 30 4.40 -9.42 -3.89
CA PHE A 30 4.67 -8.03 -4.26
C PHE A 30 4.37 -7.07 -3.11
N GLN A 31 3.19 -7.20 -2.48
CA GLN A 31 2.80 -6.36 -1.34
C GLN A 31 3.74 -6.53 -0.14
N ALA A 32 4.20 -7.76 0.12
CA ALA A 32 5.09 -8.05 1.25
C ALA A 32 6.55 -7.64 1.02
N ARG A 33 7.04 -7.71 -0.22
CA ARG A 33 8.48 -7.62 -0.52
C ARG A 33 8.88 -6.43 -1.38
N CYS A 34 7.99 -5.90 -2.23
CA CYS A 34 8.34 -4.97 -3.30
C CYS A 34 7.62 -3.62 -3.18
N ALA A 35 6.39 -3.61 -2.67
CA ALA A 35 5.52 -2.44 -2.69
C ALA A 35 6.08 -1.23 -1.92
N SER A 36 6.98 -1.45 -0.95
CA SER A 36 7.63 -0.38 -0.17
C SER A 36 8.43 0.58 -1.04
N CYS A 37 9.00 0.07 -2.14
CA CYS A 37 9.89 0.83 -3.01
C CYS A 37 9.36 0.92 -4.45
N HIS A 38 8.51 -0.01 -4.88
CA HIS A 38 8.02 -0.08 -6.24
C HIS A 38 6.50 0.06 -6.32
N ASN A 39 6.05 0.67 -7.40
CA ASN A 39 4.66 0.61 -7.84
C ASN A 39 4.62 0.12 -9.28
N VAL A 40 3.48 -0.45 -9.69
CA VAL A 40 3.31 -0.95 -11.06
C VAL A 40 3.34 0.22 -12.05
N ASN A 41 2.53 1.25 -11.84
CA ASN A 41 2.30 2.29 -12.86
C ASN A 41 3.00 3.62 -12.55
N LYS A 42 3.57 3.80 -11.36
CA LYS A 42 4.18 5.05 -10.91
C LYS A 42 5.61 4.83 -10.43
N LYS A 43 6.49 5.81 -10.68
CA LYS A 43 7.83 5.81 -10.09
C LYS A 43 7.72 6.19 -8.61
N LEU A 44 8.39 5.42 -7.75
CA LEU A 44 8.56 5.72 -6.33
C LEU A 44 10.05 5.85 -6.05
N THR A 45 10.57 5.18 -5.01
CA THR A 45 12.00 5.02 -4.78
C THR A 45 12.63 4.21 -5.92
N GLY A 46 11.99 3.11 -6.32
CA GLY A 46 12.32 2.33 -7.50
C GLY A 46 11.51 2.74 -8.74
N PRO A 47 11.94 2.30 -9.93
CA PRO A 47 11.21 2.54 -11.17
C PRO A 47 9.83 1.87 -11.18
N ALA A 48 8.93 2.39 -12.00
CA ALA A 48 7.65 1.74 -12.30
C ALA A 48 7.88 0.37 -12.97
N LEU A 49 7.11 -0.65 -12.55
CA LEU A 49 7.29 -2.02 -13.05
C LEU A 49 6.40 -2.37 -14.26
N ALA A 50 5.44 -1.54 -14.62
CA ALA A 50 4.64 -1.72 -15.84
C ALA A 50 5.57 -1.84 -17.06
N GLY A 51 5.37 -2.86 -17.89
CA GLY A 51 6.19 -3.16 -19.07
C GLY A 51 7.63 -3.61 -18.76
N VAL A 52 7.93 -4.08 -17.54
CA VAL A 52 9.28 -4.57 -17.21
C VAL A 52 9.65 -5.81 -18.02
N ASP A 53 8.68 -6.66 -18.35
CA ASP A 53 8.81 -7.85 -19.18
C ASP A 53 9.08 -7.52 -20.66
N GLU A 54 8.82 -6.28 -21.08
CA GLU A 54 9.17 -5.78 -22.41
C GLU A 54 10.58 -5.16 -22.44
N ARG A 55 11.03 -4.62 -21.30
CA ARG A 55 12.34 -3.96 -21.18
C ARG A 55 13.49 -4.93 -20.94
N HIS A 56 13.25 -6.01 -20.22
CA HIS A 56 14.26 -7.01 -19.88
C HIS A 56 13.71 -8.42 -20.04
N SER A 57 14.59 -9.37 -20.35
CA SER A 57 14.21 -10.79 -20.40
C SER A 57 13.81 -11.32 -19.03
N GLU A 58 12.88 -12.27 -18.98
CA GLU A 58 12.46 -12.92 -17.73
C GLU A 58 13.65 -13.48 -16.94
N ALA A 59 14.58 -14.15 -17.62
CA ALA A 59 15.78 -14.71 -16.99
C ALA A 59 16.66 -13.63 -16.36
N TRP A 60 16.80 -12.47 -17.02
CA TRP A 60 17.52 -11.33 -16.44
C TRP A 60 16.80 -10.78 -15.22
N ILE A 61 15.48 -10.61 -15.28
CA ILE A 61 14.69 -10.09 -14.16
C ILE A 61 14.80 -11.01 -12.94
N ILE A 62 14.70 -12.32 -13.14
CA ILE A 62 14.86 -13.32 -12.07
C ILE A 62 16.23 -13.18 -11.40
N ASN A 63 17.30 -13.10 -12.19
CA ASN A 63 18.65 -12.92 -11.66
C ASN A 63 18.82 -11.57 -10.95
N PHE A 64 18.28 -10.49 -11.52
CA PHE A 64 18.36 -9.16 -10.96
C PHE A 64 17.61 -9.04 -9.63
N VAL A 65 16.43 -9.64 -9.49
CA VAL A 65 15.69 -9.65 -8.22
C VAL A 65 16.47 -10.42 -7.14
N LYS A 66 17.06 -11.56 -7.50
CA LYS A 66 17.81 -12.39 -6.54
C LYS A 66 19.16 -11.81 -6.15
N ALA A 67 19.79 -11.04 -7.04
CA ALA A 67 21.20 -10.65 -6.92
C ALA A 67 21.49 -9.23 -7.44
N SER A 68 20.58 -8.27 -7.26
CA SER A 68 20.68 -6.90 -7.80
C SER A 68 22.01 -6.20 -7.47
N GLN A 69 22.36 -6.07 -6.19
CA GLN A 69 23.61 -5.44 -5.77
C GLN A 69 24.82 -6.23 -6.22
N SER A 70 24.71 -7.56 -6.21
CA SER A 70 25.77 -8.44 -6.68
C SER A 70 26.05 -8.23 -8.18
N MET A 71 25.02 -8.06 -9.01
CA MET A 71 25.14 -7.74 -10.44
C MET A 71 25.72 -6.34 -10.68
N VAL A 72 25.28 -5.34 -9.92
CA VAL A 72 25.84 -3.97 -10.00
C VAL A 72 27.34 -3.98 -9.66
N LYS A 73 27.73 -4.68 -8.59
CA LYS A 73 29.14 -4.80 -8.18
C LYS A 73 29.98 -5.62 -9.17
N ALA A 74 29.38 -6.62 -9.80
CA ALA A 74 30.02 -7.42 -10.85
C ALA A 74 30.19 -6.64 -12.17
N GLY A 75 29.61 -5.45 -12.28
CA GLY A 75 29.73 -4.60 -13.47
C GLY A 75 28.78 -4.98 -14.60
N ASP A 76 27.66 -5.65 -14.31
CA ASP A 76 26.62 -5.91 -15.30
C ASP A 76 26.11 -4.58 -15.88
N LYS A 77 26.15 -4.46 -17.21
CA LYS A 77 25.87 -3.18 -17.90
C LYS A 77 24.42 -2.74 -17.72
N GLU A 78 23.48 -3.68 -17.75
CA GLU A 78 22.05 -3.38 -17.59
C GLU A 78 21.74 -3.00 -16.13
N ALA A 79 22.27 -3.76 -15.17
CA ALA A 79 22.12 -3.47 -13.76
C ALA A 79 22.72 -2.10 -13.38
N LEU A 80 23.91 -1.77 -13.91
CA LEU A 80 24.53 -0.46 -13.75
C LEU A 80 23.70 0.66 -14.36
N ALA A 81 23.12 0.45 -15.54
CA ALA A 81 22.24 1.44 -16.18
C ALA A 81 21.00 1.70 -15.32
N VAL A 82 20.35 0.64 -14.83
CA VAL A 82 19.19 0.75 -13.92
C VAL A 82 19.57 1.45 -12.62
N TYR A 83 20.71 1.08 -12.02
CA TYR A 83 21.19 1.68 -10.77
C TYR A 83 21.46 3.18 -10.91
N ASN A 84 22.19 3.58 -11.96
CA ASN A 84 22.51 4.99 -12.20
C ASN A 84 21.27 5.82 -12.56
N ALA A 85 20.30 5.25 -13.29
CA ALA A 85 19.05 5.94 -13.63
C ALA A 85 18.10 6.15 -12.44
N ASN A 86 18.31 5.42 -11.34
CA ASN A 86 17.46 5.45 -10.15
C ASN A 86 18.20 5.98 -8.92
N ASN A 87 18.97 7.06 -9.11
CA ASN A 87 19.68 7.79 -8.05
C ASN A 87 20.65 6.92 -7.25
N GLN A 88 21.15 5.82 -7.82
CA GLN A 88 22.07 4.91 -7.17
C GLN A 88 21.52 4.35 -5.84
N VAL A 89 20.19 4.26 -5.74
CA VAL A 89 19.53 3.60 -4.61
C VAL A 89 19.74 2.10 -4.74
N ALA A 90 20.29 1.48 -3.69
CA ALA A 90 20.52 0.05 -3.67
C ALA A 90 19.21 -0.73 -3.50
N MET A 91 18.85 -1.52 -4.51
CA MET A 91 17.82 -2.57 -4.37
C MET A 91 18.46 -3.78 -3.68
N PRO A 92 17.94 -4.25 -2.52
CA PRO A 92 18.48 -5.41 -1.82
C PRO A 92 18.45 -6.69 -2.67
N ASP A 93 19.36 -7.62 -2.37
CA ASP A 93 19.35 -8.95 -2.97
C ASP A 93 18.26 -9.80 -2.29
N HIS A 94 17.46 -10.51 -3.09
CA HIS A 94 16.41 -11.42 -2.60
C HIS A 94 16.68 -12.89 -2.97
N PRO A 95 17.78 -13.50 -2.47
CA PRO A 95 18.12 -14.88 -2.77
C PRO A 95 17.12 -15.89 -2.17
N ASP A 96 16.27 -15.44 -1.24
CA ASP A 96 15.20 -16.23 -0.62
C ASP A 96 13.99 -16.44 -1.54
N LEU A 97 13.85 -15.66 -2.62
CA LEU A 97 12.77 -15.83 -3.59
C LEU A 97 13.14 -16.89 -4.64
N SER A 98 12.26 -17.86 -4.84
CA SER A 98 12.40 -18.83 -5.92
C SER A 98 12.03 -18.21 -7.27
N ASP A 99 12.46 -18.87 -8.35
CA ASP A 99 12.16 -18.42 -9.71
C ASP A 99 10.64 -18.44 -9.98
N GLU A 100 9.91 -19.41 -9.40
CA GLU A 100 8.44 -19.44 -9.45
C GLU A 100 7.82 -18.24 -8.74
N MET A 101 8.29 -17.90 -7.53
CA MET A 101 7.78 -16.75 -6.79
C MET A 101 7.97 -15.45 -7.57
N ILE A 102 9.09 -15.30 -8.27
CA ILE A 102 9.36 -14.13 -9.11
C ILE A 102 8.47 -14.14 -10.36
N ARG A 103 8.24 -15.30 -10.98
CA ARG A 103 7.27 -15.44 -12.08
C ARG A 103 5.85 -15.07 -11.65
N ASP A 104 5.42 -15.49 -10.47
CA ASP A 104 4.12 -15.12 -9.90
C ASP A 104 4.01 -13.60 -9.72
N ILE A 105 5.05 -12.95 -9.17
CA ILE A 105 5.13 -11.48 -9.06
C ILE A 105 5.05 -10.82 -10.43
N LEU A 106 5.78 -11.30 -11.43
CA LEU A 106 5.76 -10.75 -12.79
C LEU A 106 4.39 -10.90 -13.44
N ALA A 107 3.71 -12.04 -13.23
CA ALA A 107 2.35 -12.25 -13.72
C ALA A 107 1.37 -11.25 -13.10
N TYR A 108 1.48 -10.98 -11.79
CA TYR A 108 0.72 -9.92 -11.12
C TYR A 108 1.01 -8.53 -11.72
N VAL A 109 2.29 -8.16 -11.86
CA VAL A 109 2.69 -6.86 -12.42
C VAL A 109 2.11 -6.66 -13.82
N LYS A 110 2.14 -7.71 -14.66
CA LYS A 110 1.60 -7.69 -16.02
C LYS A 110 0.08 -7.49 -16.03
N GLU A 111 -0.65 -8.24 -15.19
CA GLU A 111 -2.09 -8.09 -15.06
C GLU A 111 -2.48 -6.69 -14.59
N GLU A 112 -1.74 -6.17 -13.60
CA GLU A 112 -2.00 -4.87 -13.00
C GLU A 112 -1.63 -3.69 -13.92
N ALA A 113 -0.59 -3.85 -14.76
CA ALA A 113 -0.23 -2.87 -15.77
C ALA A 113 -1.29 -2.74 -16.88
N GLY A 114 -2.04 -3.81 -17.16
CA GLY A 114 -3.15 -3.81 -18.12
C GLY A 114 -4.41 -3.12 -17.60
N LYS A 115 -4.50 -2.80 -16.30
CA LYS A 115 -5.63 -2.08 -15.70
C LYS A 115 -5.37 -0.58 -15.85
N ALA A 116 -6.36 0.16 -16.35
CA ALA A 116 -6.28 1.63 -16.42
C ALA A 116 -5.92 2.19 -15.03
N PRO A 117 -5.10 3.26 -14.94
CA PRO A 117 -4.71 3.82 -13.65
C PRO A 117 -5.98 4.22 -12.89
N GLN A 118 -6.34 3.46 -11.86
CA GLN A 118 -7.41 3.89 -10.96
C GLN A 118 -6.88 5.10 -10.19
N ALA A 119 -7.63 6.20 -10.28
CA ALA A 119 -7.19 7.50 -9.78
C ALA A 119 -7.04 7.55 -8.24
N ASP A 120 -7.52 6.54 -7.50
CA ASP A 120 -7.65 6.62 -6.04
C ASP A 120 -7.03 5.47 -5.22
N ASP A 121 -6.34 4.50 -5.86
CA ASP A 121 -5.72 3.41 -5.11
C ASP A 121 -4.28 3.77 -4.68
N ALA A 122 -4.15 4.14 -3.41
CA ALA A 122 -2.86 4.32 -2.75
C ALA A 122 -2.03 3.01 -2.80
N PRO A 123 -0.68 3.08 -2.84
CA PRO A 123 0.19 1.95 -3.21
C PRO A 123 0.22 0.75 -2.26
N PHE A 124 -0.55 0.79 -1.16
CA PHE A 124 -0.58 -0.24 -0.13
C PHE A 124 -2.02 -0.48 0.33
N SER A 125 -2.44 -1.74 0.45
CA SER A 125 -3.59 -2.09 1.27
C SER A 125 -3.22 -1.83 2.73
N ARG A 126 -3.81 -0.78 3.32
CA ARG A 126 -3.69 -0.50 4.75
C ARG A 126 -4.14 -1.75 5.52
N PRO A 127 -3.31 -2.38 6.37
CA PRO A 127 -3.78 -3.46 7.24
C PRO A 127 -4.99 -2.92 7.99
N GLY A 128 -6.08 -3.68 7.94
CA GLY A 128 -7.47 -3.22 8.09
C GLY A 128 -7.62 -1.99 8.97
N GLN A 129 -8.36 -1.01 8.46
CA GLN A 129 -8.86 0.09 9.28
C GLN A 129 -9.47 -0.49 10.56
N LYS A 130 -8.70 -0.52 11.66
CA LYS A 130 -9.27 -0.08 12.92
C LYS A 130 -9.55 1.38 12.66
N GLU A 131 -10.71 1.64 12.06
CA GLU A 131 -11.33 2.95 12.20
C GLU A 131 -11.33 3.18 13.71
N PRO A 132 -10.51 4.10 14.24
CA PRO A 132 -10.81 4.58 15.57
C PRO A 132 -12.27 5.05 15.49
N ASN A 133 -13.08 4.73 16.50
CA ASN A 133 -14.47 5.15 16.58
C ASN A 133 -14.52 6.68 16.84
N LEU A 134 -14.00 7.43 15.87
CA LEU A 134 -13.93 8.87 15.83
C LEU A 134 -15.04 9.28 14.90
N MET A 135 -16.14 9.74 15.48
CA MET A 135 -17.19 10.39 14.72
C MET A 135 -16.55 11.58 13.99
N PRO A 136 -16.51 11.60 12.65
CA PRO A 136 -15.86 12.69 11.94
C PRO A 136 -16.57 14.00 12.29
N LEU A 137 -15.84 15.07 12.57
CA LEU A 137 -16.45 16.41 12.67
C LEU A 137 -16.87 16.84 11.26
N SER A 138 -18.11 16.48 10.90
CA SER A 138 -18.75 16.88 9.65
C SER A 138 -19.98 17.70 9.98
N ILE A 139 -20.20 18.77 9.22
CA ILE A 139 -21.41 19.59 9.29
C ILE A 139 -22.70 18.78 9.00
N TYR A 140 -22.57 17.60 8.39
CA TYR A 140 -23.69 16.68 8.12
C TYR A 140 -23.93 15.66 9.25
N ASN A 141 -23.07 15.62 10.28
CA ASN A 141 -23.29 14.78 11.45
C ASN A 141 -24.26 15.47 12.41
N PHE A 142 -25.54 15.38 12.06
CA PHE A 142 -26.67 15.94 12.79
C PHE A 142 -26.61 15.73 14.32
N PRO A 143 -26.33 14.54 14.88
CA PRO A 143 -26.32 14.37 16.33
C PRO A 143 -25.22 15.18 17.02
N PHE A 144 -24.01 15.23 16.45
CA PHE A 144 -22.92 16.06 16.95
C PHE A 144 -23.26 17.55 16.86
N MET A 145 -23.85 17.97 15.75
CA MET A 145 -24.19 19.37 15.53
C MET A 145 -25.32 19.87 16.44
N ILE A 146 -26.32 19.04 16.69
CA ILE A 146 -27.38 19.36 17.64
C ILE A 146 -26.81 19.50 19.06
N ALA A 147 -25.97 18.56 19.50
CA ALA A 147 -25.34 18.61 20.82
C ALA A 147 -24.46 19.86 21.00
N TYR A 148 -23.68 20.23 19.98
CA TYR A 148 -22.85 21.43 19.98
C TYR A 148 -23.69 22.73 20.07
N ILE A 149 -24.75 22.83 19.28
CA ILE A 149 -25.64 24.01 19.30
C ILE A 149 -26.30 24.16 20.68
N LEU A 150 -26.79 23.06 21.27
CA LEU A 150 -27.38 23.08 22.60
C LEU A 150 -26.39 23.53 23.68
N LEU A 151 -25.15 23.03 23.64
CA LEU A 151 -24.09 23.46 24.56
C LEU A 151 -23.85 24.97 24.47
N VAL A 152 -23.71 25.50 23.25
CA VAL A 152 -23.48 26.94 23.03
C VAL A 152 -24.66 27.78 23.55
N VAL A 153 -25.90 27.35 23.30
CA VAL A 153 -27.10 28.04 23.79
C VAL A 153 -27.14 28.04 25.32
N ILE A 154 -26.82 26.92 25.98
CA ILE A 154 -26.76 26.84 27.45
C ILE A 154 -25.72 27.81 28.01
N ILE A 155 -24.54 27.89 27.39
CA ILE A 155 -23.48 28.82 27.80
C ILE A 155 -23.97 30.27 27.65
N ILE A 156 -24.62 30.62 26.54
CA ILE A 156 -25.16 31.97 26.32
C ILE A 156 -26.22 32.31 27.38
N ILE A 157 -27.15 31.39 27.67
CA ILE A 157 -28.17 31.59 28.69
C ILE A 157 -27.54 31.80 30.07
N LEU A 158 -26.53 31.00 30.44
CA LEU A 158 -25.81 31.17 31.69
C LEU A 158 -25.11 32.53 31.77
N LEU A 159 -24.43 32.95 30.70
CA LEU A 159 -23.77 34.26 30.67
C LEU A 159 -24.78 35.41 30.82
N VAL A 160 -25.91 35.34 30.11
CA VAL A 160 -26.98 36.33 30.23
C VAL A 160 -27.57 36.34 31.64
N PHE A 161 -27.79 35.17 32.24
CA PHE A 161 -28.26 35.07 33.62
C PHE A 161 -27.28 35.70 34.60
N LEU A 162 -25.98 35.39 34.50
CA LEU A 162 -24.94 35.97 35.36
C LEU A 162 -24.86 37.50 35.22
N VAL A 163 -24.97 38.02 34.00
CA VAL A 163 -25.02 39.47 33.75
C VAL A 163 -26.25 40.10 34.40
N ASN A 164 -27.42 39.48 34.29
CA ASN A 164 -28.64 39.99 34.92
C ASN A 164 -28.56 39.96 36.44
N VAL A 165 -28.00 38.90 37.04
CA VAL A 165 -27.81 38.82 38.50
C VAL A 165 -26.85 39.90 38.98
N LYS A 166 -25.72 40.10 38.31
CA LYS A 166 -24.77 41.16 38.65
C LYS A 166 -25.39 42.56 38.49
N GLY A 167 -26.24 42.74 37.47
CA GLY A 167 -27.02 43.96 37.30
C GLY A 167 -27.97 44.20 38.49
N TYR A 168 -28.64 43.16 38.97
CA TYR A 168 -29.52 43.25 40.13
C TYR A 168 -28.75 43.63 41.41
N GLU A 169 -27.59 43.02 41.66
CA GLU A 169 -26.73 43.37 42.80
C GLU A 169 -26.32 44.85 42.79
N HIS A 170 -25.89 45.37 41.63
CA HIS A 170 -25.51 46.78 41.49
C HIS A 170 -26.69 47.73 41.82
N HIS A 171 -27.90 47.42 41.33
CA HIS A 171 -29.09 48.23 41.63
C HIS A 171 -29.49 48.19 43.10
N MET A 172 -29.25 47.06 43.79
CA MET A 172 -29.51 46.95 45.22
C MET A 172 -28.47 47.73 46.05
N GLU A 173 -27.20 47.72 45.64
CA GLU A 173 -26.14 48.53 46.27
C GLU A 173 -26.39 50.04 46.09
N GLU A 174 -26.89 50.49 44.93
CA GLU A 174 -27.28 51.88 44.72
C GLU A 174 -28.45 52.29 45.62
N LYS A 175 -29.50 51.45 45.73
CA LYS A 175 -30.63 51.71 46.62
C LYS A 175 -30.27 51.75 48.11
N GLN A 176 -29.20 51.09 48.53
CA GLN A 176 -28.72 51.14 49.91
C GLN A 176 -27.90 52.41 50.22
N LYS A 177 -27.49 53.18 49.20
CA LYS A 177 -26.72 54.43 49.35
C LYS A 177 -27.60 55.67 49.35
N GLU A 178 -28.88 55.55 48.98
CA GLU A 178 -29.92 56.59 49.09
C GLU A 178 -30.61 56.54 50.47
#